data_AF-A0A3B8J5W6-F1
#
_entry.id   AF-A0A3B8J5W6-F1
#
_cell.length_a   1.000
_cell.length_b   1.000
_cell.length_c   1.000
_cell.angle_alpha   90.00
_cell.angle_beta   90.00
_cell.angle_gamma   90.00
#
_symmetry.space_group_name_H-M   'P 1'
#
loop_
_entity.id
_entity.type
_entity.pdbx_description
1 polymer ?
#
loop_
_entity_poly.entity_id
_entity_poly.type
_entity_poly.pdbx_seq_one_letter_code
_entity_poly.pdbx_strand_id
1 'polypeptide(L)'
;MRKRIVIYVLLSSAGLLLLLLGLFSENPVQTGILVSAGIIVLGFSAAKGAPLLTSKEADKESNIIEWRDERNIVIREKASWYASMTTIAAMSVSAFVLVLTDQIIGACVIAGLLLLYSLSIMLFSAYFSKKL
;
A
#
# COMPACT_ATOMS: atom_id res chain seq x y z
N MET A 1 -8.72 6.36 17.03
CA MET A 1 -7.64 6.15 16.04
C MET A 1 -6.68 5.01 16.40
N ARG A 2 -6.16 4.92 17.64
CA ARG A 2 -5.17 3.91 18.08
C ARG A 2 -5.52 2.43 17.75
N LYS A 3 -6.77 2.01 17.96
CA LYS A 3 -7.24 0.64 17.63
C LYS A 3 -7.18 0.32 16.12
N ARG A 4 -7.43 1.30 15.25
CA ARG A 4 -7.39 1.12 13.79
C ARG A 4 -5.94 1.01 13.28
N ILE A 5 -5.04 1.82 13.83
CA ILE A 5 -3.59 1.75 13.51
C ILE A 5 -3.03 0.36 13.86
N VAL A 6 -3.38 -0.19 15.03
CA VAL A 6 -2.98 -1.56 15.42
C VAL A 6 -3.47 -2.62 14.44
N ILE A 7 -4.69 -2.49 13.92
CA ILE A 7 -5.25 -3.41 12.92
C ILE A 7 -4.44 -3.35 11.62
N TYR A 8 -4.08 -2.17 11.12
CA TYR A 8 -3.28 -2.06 9.88
C TYR A 8 -1.83 -2.55 10.08
N VAL A 9 -1.24 -2.33 11.25
CA VAL A 9 0.08 -2.91 11.59
C VAL A 9 0.03 -4.44 11.58
N LEU A 10 -1.00 -5.04 12.19
CA LEU A 10 -1.24 -6.49 12.14
C LEU A 10 -1.52 -6.99 10.72
N LEU A 11 -2.23 -6.20 9.91
CA LEU A 11 -2.53 -6.55 8.53
C LEU A 11 -1.26 -6.49 7.66
N SER A 12 -0.37 -5.54 7.92
CA SER A 12 0.93 -5.43 7.25
C SER A 12 1.84 -6.61 7.60
N SER A 13 1.90 -7.02 8.88
CA SER A 13 2.68 -8.19 9.28
C SER A 13 2.11 -9.50 8.69
N ALA A 14 0.78 -9.63 8.60
CA ALA A 14 0.15 -10.77 7.95
C ALA A 14 0.46 -10.84 6.45
N GLY A 15 0.43 -9.70 5.74
CA GLY A 15 0.80 -9.66 4.32
C GLY A 15 2.27 -9.98 4.07
N LEU A 16 3.16 -9.58 4.98
CA LEU A 16 4.59 -9.90 4.92
C LEU A 16 4.86 -11.40 5.15
N LEU A 17 4.14 -12.02 6.08
CA LEU A 17 4.18 -13.47 6.32
C LEU A 17 3.70 -14.27 5.10
N LEU A 18 2.60 -13.84 4.47
CA LEU A 18 2.09 -14.46 3.24
C LEU A 18 3.10 -14.38 2.09
N LEU A 19 3.77 -13.24 1.95
CA LEU A 19 4.81 -13.04 0.93
C LEU A 19 6.01 -13.96 1.16
N LEU A 20 6.46 -14.10 2.41
CA LEU A 20 7.56 -15.01 2.78
C LEU A 20 7.16 -16.47 2.55
N LEU A 21 5.98 -16.89 3.01
CA LEU A 21 5.48 -18.25 2.81
C LEU A 21 5.29 -18.59 1.33
N GLY A 22 4.88 -17.62 0.51
CA GLY A 22 4.80 -17.78 -0.94
C GLY A 22 6.17 -17.96 -1.58
N LEU A 23 7.14 -17.13 -1.22
CA LEU A 23 8.52 -17.19 -1.75
C LEU A 23 9.25 -18.50 -1.45
N PHE A 24 8.97 -19.12 -0.30
CA PHE A 24 9.56 -20.40 0.11
C PHE A 24 8.72 -21.63 -0.28
N SER A 25 7.64 -21.46 -1.05
CA SER A 25 6.81 -22.58 -1.49
C SER A 25 7.44 -23.29 -2.71
N GLU A 26 7.50 -24.62 -2.67
CA GLU A 26 8.02 -25.43 -3.78
C GLU A 26 7.03 -25.54 -4.95
N ASN A 27 5.74 -25.22 -4.71
CA ASN A 27 4.71 -25.32 -5.73
C ASN A 27 4.46 -23.94 -6.40
N PRO A 28 4.62 -23.81 -7.72
CA PRO A 28 4.54 -22.52 -8.42
C PRO A 28 3.14 -21.90 -8.35
N VAL A 29 2.09 -22.72 -8.32
CA VAL A 29 0.70 -22.24 -8.20
C VAL A 29 0.45 -21.69 -6.79
N GLN A 30 0.93 -22.39 -5.76
CA GLN A 30 0.82 -21.93 -4.38
C GLN A 30 1.66 -20.67 -4.15
N THR A 31 2.87 -20.62 -4.72
CA THR A 31 3.75 -19.44 -4.73
C THR A 31 3.02 -18.22 -5.29
N GLY A 32 2.44 -18.34 -6.49
CA GLY A 32 1.69 -17.26 -7.12
C GLY A 32 0.53 -16.77 -6.26
N ILE A 33 -0.28 -17.68 -5.71
CA ILE A 33 -1.44 -17.33 -4.87
C ILE A 33 -0.99 -16.64 -3.57
N LEU A 34 0.01 -17.18 -2.88
CA LEU A 34 0.49 -16.64 -1.60
C LEU A 34 1.18 -15.28 -1.77
N VAL A 35 2.00 -15.13 -2.82
CA VAL A 35 2.68 -13.87 -3.14
C VAL A 35 1.66 -12.80 -3.54
N SER A 36 0.73 -13.10 -4.45
CA SER A 36 -0.30 -12.14 -4.87
C SER A 36 -1.23 -11.73 -3.72
N ALA A 37 -1.64 -12.68 -2.87
CA ALA A 37 -2.43 -12.39 -1.68
C ALA A 37 -1.66 -11.53 -0.67
N GLY A 38 -0.38 -11.86 -0.41
CA GLY A 38 0.49 -11.06 0.46
C GLY A 38 0.66 -9.62 -0.03
N ILE A 39 0.83 -9.44 -1.33
CA ILE A 39 0.92 -8.12 -1.99
C ILE A 39 -0.37 -7.30 -1.80
N ILE A 40 -1.54 -7.91 -2.04
CA ILE A 40 -2.84 -7.23 -1.89
C ILE A 40 -3.05 -6.78 -0.44
N VAL A 41 -2.73 -7.64 0.52
CA VAL A 41 -2.88 -7.36 1.95
C VAL A 41 -1.92 -6.25 2.40
N LEU A 42 -0.65 -6.28 1.94
CA LEU A 42 0.33 -5.24 2.22
C LEU A 42 -0.06 -3.89 1.61
N GLY A 43 -0.49 -3.88 0.35
CA GLY A 43 -0.91 -2.65 -0.31
C GLY A 43 -2.19 -2.07 0.30
N PHE A 44 -3.14 -2.91 0.71
CA PHE A 44 -4.34 -2.46 1.41
C PHE A 44 -4.03 -1.87 2.79
N SER A 45 -3.08 -2.47 3.51
CA SER A 45 -2.60 -1.93 4.78
C SER A 45 -1.86 -0.60 4.62
N ALA A 46 -0.94 -0.50 3.65
CA ALA A 46 -0.18 0.71 3.38
C ALA A 46 -1.07 1.86 2.93
N ALA A 47 -2.06 1.56 2.07
CA ALA A 47 -3.12 2.48 1.75
C ALA A 47 -3.83 2.86 3.07
N LYS A 48 -4.66 1.99 3.65
CA LYS A 48 -5.56 2.35 4.77
C LYS A 48 -4.87 2.89 6.04
N GLY A 49 -3.61 2.52 6.26
CA GLY A 49 -2.81 2.95 7.40
C GLY A 49 -2.22 4.36 7.26
N ALA A 50 -1.76 4.76 6.07
CA ALA A 50 -1.05 6.04 5.90
C ALA A 50 -1.88 7.29 6.23
N PRO A 51 -3.16 7.42 5.81
CA PRO A 51 -4.00 8.58 6.14
C PRO A 51 -4.34 8.68 7.64
N LEU A 52 -4.36 7.54 8.34
CA LEU A 52 -4.62 7.50 9.78
C LEU A 52 -3.44 8.00 10.62
N LEU A 53 -2.25 8.08 10.03
CA LEU A 53 -1.06 8.65 10.66
C LEU A 53 -0.91 10.15 10.36
N THR A 54 -1.67 10.69 9.40
CA THR A 54 -1.57 12.08 8.94
C THR A 54 -2.80 12.93 9.29
N SER A 55 -3.86 12.37 9.87
CA SER A 55 -5.05 13.15 10.25
C SER A 55 -4.80 13.97 11.53
N LYS A 56 -4.40 15.23 11.37
CA LYS A 56 -4.43 16.26 12.41
C LYS A 56 -5.69 17.12 12.22
N GLU A 57 -6.39 17.43 13.30
CA GLU A 57 -7.59 18.27 13.30
C GLU A 57 -7.24 19.69 12.83
N ALA A 58 -7.85 20.15 11.73
CA ALA A 58 -7.64 21.48 11.18
C ALA A 58 -8.73 22.44 11.68
N ASP A 59 -8.29 23.56 12.26
CA ASP A 59 -9.10 24.65 12.80
C ASP A 59 -9.88 25.40 11.70
N LYS A 60 -11.15 25.70 12.00
CA LYS A 60 -12.12 26.38 11.13
C LYS A 60 -11.97 27.91 11.22
N GLU A 61 -11.22 28.61 10.36
CA GLU A 61 -11.49 30.07 10.16
C GLU A 61 -10.87 30.82 8.95
N SER A 62 -10.70 30.24 7.75
CA SER A 62 -10.30 31.05 6.56
C SER A 62 -11.12 30.70 5.27
N ASN A 63 -12.42 30.94 5.37
CA ASN A 63 -13.46 30.06 4.82
C ASN A 63 -13.88 30.19 3.33
N ILE A 64 -13.14 30.77 2.37
CA ILE A 64 -13.63 30.79 0.96
C ILE A 64 -12.56 30.53 -0.13
N ILE A 65 -11.35 31.11 -0.02
CA ILE A 65 -10.25 30.82 -0.96
C ILE A 65 -9.60 29.47 -0.59
N GLU A 66 -9.48 29.20 0.71
CA GLU A 66 -9.01 27.93 1.27
C GLU A 66 -9.93 26.76 0.90
N TRP A 67 -11.24 26.95 0.80
CA TRP A 67 -12.18 25.88 0.43
C TRP A 67 -11.97 25.28 -0.96
N ARG A 68 -11.46 26.05 -1.93
CA ARG A 68 -11.13 25.48 -3.25
C ARG A 68 -9.82 24.70 -3.18
N ASP A 69 -8.84 25.19 -2.43
CA ASP A 69 -7.57 24.49 -2.22
C ASP A 69 -7.74 23.24 -1.35
N GLU A 70 -8.52 23.29 -0.27
CA GLU A 70 -8.90 22.13 0.53
C GLU A 70 -9.63 21.08 -0.29
N ARG A 71 -10.60 21.48 -1.12
CA ARG A 71 -11.30 20.55 -2.00
C ARG A 71 -10.36 19.94 -3.03
N ASN A 72 -9.43 20.72 -3.57
CA ASN A 72 -8.41 20.25 -4.51
C ASN A 72 -7.42 19.29 -3.83
N ILE A 73 -7.05 19.56 -2.58
CA ILE A 73 -6.23 18.69 -1.72
C ILE A 73 -6.96 17.36 -1.48
N VAL A 74 -8.24 17.39 -1.09
CA VAL A 74 -9.05 16.19 -0.83
C VAL A 74 -9.25 15.37 -2.12
N ILE A 75 -9.47 16.03 -3.26
CA ILE A 75 -9.58 15.35 -4.56
C ILE A 75 -8.25 14.70 -4.92
N ARG A 76 -7.12 15.41 -4.76
CA ARG A 76 -5.78 14.89 -5.06
C ARG A 76 -5.41 13.73 -4.14
N GLU A 77 -5.77 13.79 -2.86
CA GLU A 77 -5.55 12.72 -1.89
C GLU A 77 -6.38 11.47 -2.26
N LYS A 78 -7.67 11.64 -2.58
CA LYS A 78 -8.51 10.53 -3.06
C LYS A 78 -8.04 9.97 -4.40
N ALA A 79 -7.64 10.82 -5.34
CA ALA A 79 -7.13 10.38 -6.64
C ALA A 79 -5.81 9.60 -6.47
N SER A 80 -4.89 10.11 -5.64
CA SER A 80 -3.66 9.43 -5.27
C SER A 80 -3.95 8.07 -4.61
N TRP A 81 -4.97 8.01 -3.76
CA TRP A 81 -5.40 6.78 -3.13
C TRP A 81 -5.87 5.73 -4.14
N TYR A 82 -6.81 6.11 -5.01
CA TYR A 82 -7.36 5.21 -6.00
C TYR A 82 -6.30 4.79 -7.00
N ALA A 83 -5.43 5.70 -7.43
CA ALA A 83 -4.28 5.39 -8.29
C ALA A 83 -3.29 4.43 -7.61
N SER A 84 -3.04 4.60 -6.32
CA SER A 84 -2.21 3.69 -5.52
C SER A 84 -2.83 2.29 -5.42
N MET A 85 -4.14 2.19 -5.16
CA MET A 85 -4.82 0.89 -5.13
C MET A 85 -4.83 0.20 -6.49
N THR A 86 -5.08 0.93 -7.59
CA THR A 86 -5.12 0.35 -8.93
C THR A 86 -3.74 -0.10 -9.40
N THR A 87 -2.68 0.67 -9.09
CA THR A 87 -1.30 0.28 -9.41
C THR A 87 -0.85 -0.95 -8.63
N ILE A 88 -1.14 -1.04 -7.33
CA ILE A 88 -0.87 -2.24 -6.54
C ILE A 88 -1.61 -3.46 -7.12
N ALA A 89 -2.89 -3.30 -7.46
CA ALA A 89 -3.67 -4.38 -8.05
C ALA A 89 -3.06 -4.85 -9.38
N ALA A 90 -2.69 -3.92 -10.27
CA ALA A 90 -2.06 -4.22 -11.55
C ALA A 90 -0.70 -4.91 -11.37
N MET A 91 0.13 -4.45 -10.43
CA MET A 91 1.42 -5.07 -10.10
C MET A 91 1.25 -6.48 -9.51
N SER A 92 0.23 -6.71 -8.68
CA SER A 92 -0.07 -8.04 -8.14
C SER A 92 -0.49 -9.03 -9.23
N VAL A 93 -1.40 -8.62 -10.12
CA VAL A 93 -1.85 -9.47 -11.24
C VAL A 93 -0.69 -9.75 -12.20
N SER A 94 0.13 -8.76 -12.52
CA SER A 94 1.30 -8.96 -13.40
C SER A 94 2.35 -9.88 -12.77
N ALA A 95 2.64 -9.75 -11.47
CA ALA A 95 3.49 -10.68 -10.76
C ALA A 95 2.94 -12.13 -10.81
N PHE A 96 1.62 -12.29 -10.60
CA PHE A 96 0.97 -13.60 -10.68
C PHE A 96 1.09 -14.23 -12.07
N VAL A 97 0.84 -13.46 -13.13
CA VAL A 97 0.99 -13.94 -14.52
C VAL A 97 2.43 -14.34 -14.81
N LEU A 98 3.43 -13.59 -14.34
CA LEU A 98 4.84 -13.92 -14.53
C LEU A 98 5.25 -15.22 -13.81
N VAL A 99 4.68 -15.50 -12.64
CA VAL A 99 4.89 -16.80 -11.96
C VAL A 99 4.29 -17.94 -12.78
N LEU A 100 3.08 -17.75 -13.35
CA LEU A 100 2.45 -18.77 -14.20
C LEU A 100 3.20 -19.05 -15.50
N THR A 101 3.93 -18.06 -16.03
CA THR A 101 4.77 -18.21 -17.24
C THR A 101 6.21 -18.64 -16.93
N ASP A 102 6.47 -19.09 -15.70
CA ASP A 102 7.78 -19.53 -15.20
C ASP A 102 8.88 -18.43 -15.29
N GLN A 103 8.48 -17.17 -15.44
CA GLN A 103 9.36 -16.01 -15.39
C GLN A 103 9.58 -15.52 -13.96
N ILE A 104 10.24 -16.37 -13.16
CA ILE A 104 10.53 -16.10 -11.74
C ILE A 104 11.34 -14.82 -11.53
N ILE A 105 12.29 -14.53 -12.43
CA ILE A 105 13.09 -13.30 -12.37
C ILE A 105 12.20 -12.06 -12.50
N GLY A 106 11.25 -12.06 -13.44
CA GLY A 106 10.31 -10.97 -13.64
C GLY A 106 9.37 -10.79 -12.44
N ALA A 107 8.84 -11.91 -11.91
CA ALA A 107 7.99 -11.88 -10.73
C ALA A 107 8.72 -11.31 -9.50
N CYS A 108 9.98 -11.68 -9.27
CA CYS A 108 10.82 -11.15 -8.19
C CYS A 108 11.07 -9.64 -8.34
N VAL A 109 11.32 -9.15 -9.56
CA VAL A 109 11.48 -7.72 -9.82
C VAL A 109 10.21 -6.93 -9.45
N ILE A 110 9.04 -7.42 -9.84
CA ILE A 110 7.76 -6.77 -9.52
C ILE A 110 7.49 -6.82 -8.00
N ALA A 111 7.76 -7.95 -7.35
CA ALA A 111 7.63 -8.07 -5.89
C ALA A 111 8.57 -7.10 -5.15
N GLY A 112 9.81 -6.94 -5.63
CA GLY A 112 10.77 -5.98 -5.10
C GLY A 112 10.31 -4.53 -5.25
N LEU A 113 9.81 -4.16 -6.43
CA LEU A 113 9.25 -2.82 -6.69
C LEU A 113 8.06 -2.50 -5.77
N LEU A 114 7.20 -3.49 -5.51
CA LEU A 114 6.06 -3.36 -4.59
C LEU A 114 6.49 -3.16 -3.14
N LEU A 115 7.50 -3.90 -2.68
CA LEU A 115 8.08 -3.70 -1.36
C LEU A 115 8.66 -2.28 -1.22
N LEU A 116 9.39 -1.83 -2.23
CA LEU A 116 10.00 -0.50 -2.26
C LEU A 116 8.92 0.59 -2.27
N TYR A 117 7.83 0.38 -3.01
CA TYR A 117 6.66 1.26 -3.01
C TYR A 117 5.98 1.35 -1.64
N SER A 118 5.74 0.19 -0.98
CA SER A 118 5.15 0.13 0.36
C SER A 118 6.01 0.83 1.41
N LEU A 119 7.33 0.56 1.40
CA LEU A 119 8.31 1.22 2.28
C LEU A 119 8.36 2.73 2.05
N SER A 120 8.34 3.16 0.80
CA SER A 120 8.37 4.58 0.44
C SER A 120 7.15 5.31 0.99
N ILE A 121 5.95 4.77 0.80
CA ILE A 121 4.72 5.36 1.37
C ILE A 121 4.81 5.45 2.88
N MET A 122 5.28 4.40 3.55
CA MET A 122 5.38 4.37 5.01
C MET A 122 6.38 5.40 5.54
N LEU A 123 7.56 5.49 4.91
CA LEU A 123 8.61 6.46 5.27
C LEU A 123 8.17 7.91 5.00
N PHE A 124 7.60 8.19 3.83
CA PHE A 124 7.12 9.54 3.51
C PHE A 124 5.94 9.93 4.41
N SER A 125 4.99 9.03 4.66
CA SER A 125 3.89 9.28 5.59
C SER A 125 4.39 9.60 7.00
N ALA A 126 5.36 8.83 7.53
CA ALA A 126 5.96 9.09 8.84
C ALA A 126 6.79 10.39 8.87
N TYR A 127 7.53 10.70 7.81
CA TYR A 127 8.33 11.92 7.70
C TYR A 127 7.45 13.17 7.66
N PHE A 128 6.42 13.19 6.82
CA PHE A 128 5.51 14.31 6.71
C PHE A 128 4.58 14.45 7.93
N SER A 129 4.18 13.33 8.56
CA SER A 129 3.44 13.35 9.84
C SER A 129 4.21 14.03 10.98
N LYS A 130 5.55 13.96 11.00
CA LYS A 130 6.39 14.65 11.99
C LYS A 130 6.64 16.14 11.69
N LYS A 131 6.50 16.56 10.44
CA LYS A 131 6.87 17.90 9.97
C LYS A 131 5.67 18.86 9.86
N LEU A 132 4.44 18.34 9.97
CA LEU A 132 3.15 19.04 10.01
C LEU A 132 2.56 19.05 11.43
#